data_AF-E3CQ48-F1
#
_entry.id   AF-E3CQ48-F1
#
_cell.length_a   1.000
_cell.length_b   1.000
_cell.length_c   1.000
_cell.angle_alpha   90.00
_cell.angle_beta   90.00
_cell.angle_gamma   90.00
#
_symmetry.space_group_name_H-M   'P 1'
#
loop_
_entity.id
_entity.type
_entity.pdbx_description
1 polymer ?
#
loop_
_entity_poly.entity_id
_entity_poly.type
_entity_poly.pdbx_seq_one_letter_code
_entity_poly.pdbx_strand_id
1 'polypeptide(L)'
;MYDGLSKQYKIVVVERAGCGYSEDTSKSRDVSEVLSETRQVLAKAHVSGPYIILSHSMASLETLLWQEKYPSEIQAVIVLDWALPESYYQIKMHPQMLSMARWESQLGLLRYLPSRLYMPNENLSSSDRRLYQRIAYRQILSQAMLMRVYLLREMLKRLILR
;
A
#
# COMPACT_ATOMS: atom_id res chain seq x y z
N MET A 1 7.20 -17.31 5.25
CA MET A 1 7.21 -16.59 3.95
C MET A 1 8.61 -16.08 3.60
N TYR A 2 9.45 -15.72 4.58
CA TYR A 2 10.77 -15.10 4.34
C TYR A 2 11.96 -16.05 4.56
N ASP A 3 11.72 -17.30 4.91
CA ASP A 3 12.71 -18.24 5.44
C ASP A 3 13.87 -18.52 4.46
N GLY A 4 13.63 -18.43 3.15
CA GLY A 4 14.67 -18.56 2.13
C GLY A 4 15.57 -17.33 2.00
N LEU A 5 15.00 -16.12 2.12
CA LEU A 5 15.71 -14.85 1.88
C LEU A 5 16.33 -14.28 3.16
N SER A 6 15.70 -14.51 4.32
CA SER A 6 16.14 -13.98 5.62
C SER A 6 17.52 -14.46 6.06
N LYS A 7 18.03 -15.56 5.48
CA LYS A 7 19.40 -16.04 5.71
C LYS A 7 20.48 -15.14 5.11
N GLN A 8 20.14 -14.39 4.06
CA GLN A 8 21.10 -13.56 3.31
C GLN A 8 20.74 -12.07 3.34
N TYR A 9 19.48 -11.74 3.60
CA TYR A 9 18.97 -10.37 3.55
C TYR A 9 18.27 -9.99 4.84
N LYS A 10 18.50 -8.76 5.30
CA LYS A 10 17.65 -8.10 6.29
C LYS A 10 16.38 -7.64 5.59
N ILE A 11 15.25 -8.26 5.93
CA ILE A 11 13.96 -7.95 5.33
C ILE A 11 13.23 -6.94 6.22
N VAL A 12 12.78 -5.85 5.62
CA VAL A 12 12.02 -4.80 6.31
C VAL A 12 10.72 -4.59 5.56
N VAL A 13 9.60 -4.76 6.27
CA VAL A 13 8.27 -4.50 5.74
C VAL A 13 7.75 -3.23 6.40
N VAL A 14 7.57 -2.18 5.61
CA VAL A 14 7.03 -0.91 6.09
C VAL A 14 5.53 -0.87 5.84
N GLU A 15 4.76 -0.89 6.93
CA GLU A 15 3.32 -0.72 6.88
C GLU A 15 2.97 0.77 6.94
N ARG A 16 2.48 1.29 5.82
CA ARG A 16 2.08 2.69 5.68
C ARG A 16 0.82 2.97 6.50
N ALA A 17 0.57 4.25 6.81
CA ALA A 17 -0.68 4.64 7.46
C ALA A 17 -1.90 4.10 6.68
N GLY A 18 -2.84 3.51 7.42
CA GLY A 18 -4.03 2.83 6.89
C GLY A 18 -3.76 1.47 6.24
N CYS A 19 -2.62 0.83 6.51
CA CYS A 19 -2.28 -0.52 6.05
C CYS A 19 -1.81 -1.42 7.20
N GLY A 20 -2.11 -2.72 7.14
CA GLY A 20 -1.60 -3.72 8.11
C GLY A 20 -1.93 -3.42 9.57
N TYR A 21 -0.93 -3.17 10.41
CA TYR A 21 -1.08 -2.81 11.81
C TYR A 21 -1.09 -1.29 12.03
N SER A 22 -0.59 -0.50 11.07
CA SER A 22 -0.50 0.94 11.17
C SER A 22 -1.86 1.64 11.24
N GLU A 23 -1.91 2.74 11.99
CA GLU A 23 -3.12 3.56 12.16
C GLU A 23 -3.53 4.25 10.86
N ASP A 24 -4.84 4.50 10.70
CA ASP A 24 -5.37 5.29 9.59
C ASP A 24 -5.03 6.78 9.78
N THR A 25 -5.11 7.56 8.69
CA THR A 25 -4.79 8.99 8.74
C THR A 25 -5.63 9.79 7.75
N SER A 26 -5.93 11.03 8.13
CA SER A 26 -6.53 12.05 7.26
C SER A 26 -5.49 12.99 6.64
N LYS A 27 -4.19 12.77 6.89
CA LYS A 27 -3.10 13.55 6.29
C LYS A 27 -2.93 13.22 4.80
N SER A 28 -2.44 14.17 4.02
CA SER A 28 -2.12 13.98 2.60
C SER A 28 -1.35 12.69 2.37
N ARG A 29 -1.75 11.91 1.35
CA ARG A 29 -1.07 10.68 0.94
C ARG A 29 -0.44 10.84 -0.46
N ASP A 30 0.12 12.03 -0.70
CA ASP A 30 1.00 12.26 -1.83
C ASP A 30 2.15 11.24 -1.79
N VAL A 31 2.60 10.79 -2.97
CA VAL A 31 3.68 9.80 -3.09
C VAL A 31 4.96 10.30 -2.41
N SER A 32 5.23 11.60 -2.46
CA SER A 32 6.38 12.23 -1.80
C SER A 32 6.30 12.21 -0.27
N GLU A 33 5.10 12.41 0.28
CA GLU A 33 4.87 12.35 1.73
C GLU A 33 5.07 10.91 2.23
N VAL A 34 4.46 9.94 1.53
CA VAL A 34 4.60 8.52 1.87
C VAL A 34 6.07 8.09 1.80
N LEU A 35 6.81 8.50 0.77
CA LEU A 35 8.24 8.23 0.65
C LEU A 35 9.05 8.83 1.82
N SER A 36 8.74 10.07 2.20
CA SER A 36 9.38 10.75 3.34
C SER A 36 9.16 9.97 4.64
N GLU A 37 7.92 9.55 4.90
CA GLU A 37 7.58 8.73 6.08
C GLU A 37 8.32 7.39 6.06
N THR A 38 8.36 6.70 4.92
CA THR A 38 9.10 5.44 4.76
C THR A 38 10.59 5.62 5.11
N ARG A 39 11.23 6.66 4.56
CA ARG A 39 12.65 6.97 4.85
C ARG A 39 12.88 7.30 6.33
N GLN A 40 11.98 8.05 6.96
CA GLN A 40 12.07 8.37 8.39
C GLN A 40 11.95 7.12 9.27
N VAL A 41 11.04 6.19 8.97
CA VAL A 41 10.88 4.95 9.73
C VAL A 41 12.11 4.06 9.58
N LEU A 42 12.68 3.93 8.38
CA LEU A 42 13.93 3.19 8.18
C LEU A 42 15.09 3.79 8.96
N ALA A 43 15.24 5.11 8.96
CA ALA A 43 16.26 5.80 9.73
C ALA A 43 16.08 5.55 11.24
N LYS A 44 14.86 5.66 11.78
CA LYS A 44 14.55 5.35 13.18
C LYS A 44 14.80 3.88 13.54
N ALA A 45 14.60 2.98 12.57
CA ALA A 45 14.89 1.56 12.72
C ALA A 45 16.38 1.21 12.49
N HIS A 46 17.23 2.23 12.29
CA HIS A 46 18.67 2.07 12.02
C HIS A 46 18.93 1.12 10.84
N VAL A 47 18.13 1.27 9.78
CA VAL A 47 18.30 0.57 8.51
C VAL A 47 18.85 1.58 7.50
N SER A 48 20.01 1.29 6.94
CA SER A 48 20.68 2.13 5.95
C SER A 48 20.81 1.38 4.62
N GLY A 49 20.80 2.15 3.52
CA GLY A 49 20.97 1.61 2.18
C GLY A 49 22.43 1.26 1.82
N PRO A 50 22.67 0.85 0.58
CA PRO A 50 21.70 0.84 -0.52
C PRO A 50 20.65 -0.29 -0.38
N TYR A 51 19.41 -0.01 -0.77
CA TYR A 51 18.25 -0.90 -0.60
C TYR A 51 17.95 -1.69 -1.87
N ILE A 52 17.44 -2.91 -1.70
CA ILE A 52 16.69 -3.61 -2.74
C ILE A 52 15.21 -3.34 -2.47
N ILE A 53 14.56 -2.56 -3.32
CA ILE A 53 13.16 -2.20 -3.14
C ILE A 53 12.28 -3.22 -3.85
N LEU A 54 11.44 -3.92 -3.09
CA LEU A 54 10.37 -4.75 -3.61
C LEU A 54 9.03 -4.03 -3.42
N SER A 55 8.35 -3.70 -4.51
CA SER A 55 7.06 -3.02 -4.48
C SER A 55 6.00 -3.76 -5.30
N HIS A 56 4.74 -3.56 -4.91
CA HIS A 56 3.58 -4.16 -5.58
C HIS A 56 2.53 -3.08 -5.88
N SER A 57 1.95 -3.13 -7.07
CA SER A 57 0.82 -2.25 -7.47
C SER A 57 1.13 -0.76 -7.26
N MET A 58 0.27 0.00 -6.57
CA MET A 58 0.44 1.45 -6.31
C MET A 58 1.75 1.82 -5.58
N ALA A 59 2.40 0.88 -4.89
CA ALA A 59 3.68 1.16 -4.23
C ALA A 59 4.81 1.41 -5.23
N SER A 60 4.66 0.98 -6.49
CA SER A 60 5.65 1.21 -7.56
C SER A 60 5.91 2.69 -7.82
N LEU A 61 4.90 3.55 -7.64
CA LEU A 61 5.05 5.00 -7.81
C LEU A 61 6.01 5.61 -6.79
N GLU A 62 5.98 5.10 -5.54
CA GLU A 62 6.92 5.51 -4.50
C GLU A 62 8.33 5.04 -4.85
N THR A 63 8.48 3.82 -5.39
CA THR A 63 9.76 3.29 -5.84
C THR A 63 10.37 4.14 -6.96
N LEU A 64 9.57 4.55 -7.95
CA LEU A 64 10.03 5.43 -9.03
C LEU A 64 10.51 6.78 -8.50
N LEU A 65 9.72 7.41 -7.62
CA LEU A 65 10.10 8.67 -7.00
C LEU A 65 11.37 8.55 -6.14
N TRP A 66 11.54 7.42 -5.43
CA TRP A 66 12.74 7.14 -4.65
C TRP A 66 13.96 7.02 -5.55
N GLN A 67 13.85 6.27 -6.64
CA GLN A 67 14.94 6.08 -7.59
C GLN A 67 15.36 7.38 -8.26
N GLU A 68 14.40 8.23 -8.62
CA GLU A 68 14.67 9.55 -9.19
C GLU A 68 15.37 10.49 -8.19
N LYS A 69 14.89 10.55 -6.94
CA LYS A 69 15.38 11.52 -5.94
C LYS A 69 16.62 11.08 -5.18
N TYR A 70 16.76 9.77 -4.92
CA TYR A 70 17.84 9.21 -4.11
C TYR A 70 18.43 7.95 -4.78
N PRO A 71 18.98 8.07 -6.00
CA PRO A 71 19.50 6.90 -6.74
C PRO A 71 20.63 6.19 -6.00
N SER A 72 21.43 6.91 -5.20
CA SER A 72 22.50 6.32 -4.38
C SER A 72 22.00 5.46 -3.22
N GLU A 73 20.73 5.60 -2.82
CA GLU A 73 20.11 4.76 -1.79
C GLU A 73 19.60 3.43 -2.35
N ILE A 74 19.65 3.19 -3.66
CA ILE A 74 19.03 2.03 -4.31
C ILE A 74 20.09 1.15 -4.99
N GLN A 75 20.10 -0.12 -4.61
CA GLN A 75 20.90 -1.15 -5.28
C GLN A 75 20.12 -1.82 -6.42
N ALA A 76 18.84 -2.13 -6.18
CA ALA A 76 17.98 -2.78 -7.17
C ALA A 76 16.49 -2.51 -6.89
N VAL A 77 15.67 -2.68 -7.92
CA VAL A 77 14.22 -2.53 -7.86
C VAL A 77 13.56 -3.79 -8.43
N ILE A 78 12.58 -4.32 -7.70
CA ILE A 78 11.74 -5.45 -8.11
C ILE A 78 10.29 -4.98 -7.98
N VAL A 79 9.57 -4.92 -9.11
CA VAL A 79 8.17 -4.49 -9.15
C VAL A 79 7.29 -5.67 -9.51
N LEU A 80 6.32 -5.98 -8.65
CA LEU A 80 5.30 -7.00 -8.87
C LEU A 80 4.01 -6.32 -9.32
N ASP A 81 3.45 -6.77 -10.44
CA ASP A 81 2.20 -6.26 -11.01
C ASP A 81 2.19 -4.74 -11.06
N TRP A 82 3.15 -4.20 -11.82
CA TRP A 82 3.37 -2.76 -11.93
C TRP A 82 2.10 -2.09 -12.38
N ALA A 83 1.59 -1.24 -11.52
CA ALA A 83 0.45 -0.42 -11.86
C ALA A 83 0.92 0.86 -12.55
N LEU A 84 1.02 0.78 -13.88
CA LEU A 84 1.38 1.92 -14.72
C LEU A 84 0.34 3.03 -14.52
N PRO A 85 0.73 4.31 -14.54
CA PRO A 85 -0.23 5.40 -14.38
C PRO A 85 -1.45 5.24 -15.31
N GLU A 86 -1.23 4.87 -16.58
CA GLU A 86 -2.27 4.67 -17.59
C GLU A 86 -3.30 3.60 -17.19
N SER A 87 -2.88 2.58 -16.43
CA SER A 87 -3.76 1.49 -15.97
C SER A 87 -4.82 1.97 -14.96
N TYR A 88 -4.54 3.03 -14.20
CA TYR A 88 -5.50 3.61 -13.24
C TYR A 88 -6.47 4.61 -13.89
N TYR A 89 -6.14 5.16 -15.05
CA TYR A 89 -7.01 6.11 -15.74
C TYR A 89 -8.31 5.45 -16.20
N GLN A 90 -8.25 4.18 -16.61
CA GLN A 90 -9.39 3.42 -17.13
C GLN A 90 -10.27 2.81 -16.03
N ILE A 91 -9.83 2.82 -14.77
CA ILE A 91 -10.62 2.30 -13.65
C ILE A 91 -11.78 3.26 -13.38
N LYS A 92 -12.98 2.88 -13.83
CA LYS A 92 -14.24 3.61 -13.59
C LYS A 92 -14.78 3.44 -12.17
N MET A 93 -13.92 3.26 -11.17
CA MET A 93 -14.37 3.28 -9.77
C MET A 93 -14.55 4.73 -9.34
N HIS A 94 -15.81 5.13 -9.19
CA HIS A 94 -16.12 6.44 -8.65
C HIS A 94 -15.66 6.51 -7.19
N PRO A 95 -14.86 7.50 -6.77
CA PRO A 95 -14.39 7.61 -5.38
C PRO A 95 -15.52 7.56 -4.35
N GLN A 96 -16.72 8.04 -4.70
CA GLN A 96 -17.90 7.96 -3.86
C GLN A 96 -18.35 6.51 -3.58
N MET A 97 -18.24 5.58 -4.54
CA MET A 97 -18.56 4.17 -4.31
C MET A 97 -17.60 3.54 -3.31
N LEU A 98 -16.30 3.87 -3.41
CA LEU A 98 -15.30 3.42 -2.45
C LEU A 98 -15.54 4.00 -1.05
N SER A 99 -15.90 5.28 -0.97
CA SER A 99 -16.28 5.91 0.30
C SER A 99 -17.52 5.25 0.90
N MET A 100 -18.53 4.93 0.11
CA MET A 100 -19.74 4.22 0.56
C MET A 100 -19.38 2.82 1.08
N ALA A 101 -18.58 2.06 0.33
CA ALA A 101 -18.11 0.74 0.73
C ALA A 101 -17.29 0.78 2.05
N ARG A 102 -16.53 1.86 2.29
CA ARG A 102 -15.87 2.09 3.58
C ARG A 102 -16.88 2.34 4.70
N TRP A 103 -17.89 3.17 4.49
CA TRP A 103 -18.92 3.40 5.50
C TRP A 103 -19.66 2.11 5.85
N GLU A 104 -20.02 1.31 4.86
CA GLU A 104 -20.63 -0.01 5.05
C GLU A 104 -19.70 -0.95 5.84
N SER A 105 -18.39 -0.93 5.56
CA SER A 105 -17.42 -1.74 6.32
C SER A 105 -17.31 -1.28 7.77
N GLN A 106 -17.33 0.04 8.03
CA GLN A 106 -17.30 0.63 9.38
C GLN A 106 -18.57 0.33 10.20
N LEU A 107 -19.72 0.19 9.55
CA LEU A 107 -20.96 -0.28 10.18
C LEU A 107 -20.94 -1.78 10.50
N GLY A 108 -19.86 -2.48 10.13
CA GLY A 108 -19.67 -3.91 10.40
C GLY A 108 -20.34 -4.82 9.37
N LEU A 109 -20.83 -4.29 8.24
CA LEU A 109 -21.48 -5.08 7.20
C LEU A 109 -20.51 -6.04 6.49
N LEU A 110 -19.19 -5.80 6.59
CA LEU A 110 -18.16 -6.71 6.09
C LEU A 110 -18.25 -8.12 6.70
N ARG A 111 -18.89 -8.27 7.87
CA ARG A 111 -19.12 -9.57 8.53
C ARG A 111 -20.08 -10.47 7.76
N TYR A 112 -20.97 -9.90 6.96
CA TYR A 112 -21.94 -10.64 6.15
C TYR A 112 -21.41 -10.95 4.74
N LEU A 113 -20.28 -10.35 4.35
CA LEU A 113 -19.66 -10.61 3.07
C LEU A 113 -18.81 -11.90 3.12
N PRO A 114 -18.82 -12.72 2.05
CA PRO A 114 -17.96 -13.88 1.94
C PRO A 114 -16.49 -13.53 2.17
N SER A 115 -15.81 -14.26 3.05
CA SER A 115 -14.41 -13.98 3.42
C SER A 115 -13.45 -13.95 2.23
N ARG A 116 -13.75 -14.72 1.18
CA ARG A 116 -13.02 -14.73 -0.11
C ARG A 116 -12.89 -13.36 -0.79
N LEU A 117 -13.75 -12.38 -0.45
CA LEU A 117 -13.71 -11.04 -1.05
C LEU A 117 -12.59 -10.17 -0.47
N TYR A 118 -12.18 -10.42 0.77
CA TYR A 118 -11.14 -9.64 1.43
C TYR A 118 -9.93 -10.48 1.85
N MET A 119 -10.07 -11.81 1.92
CA MET A 119 -9.00 -12.73 2.29
C MET A 119 -8.41 -13.39 1.04
N PRO A 120 -7.16 -13.05 0.66
CA PRO A 120 -6.59 -13.44 -0.63
C PRO A 120 -6.05 -14.87 -0.68
N ASN A 121 -5.91 -15.54 0.47
CA ASN A 121 -5.29 -16.86 0.54
C ASN A 121 -6.10 -17.81 1.44
N GLU A 122 -6.51 -18.95 0.88
CA GLU A 122 -7.30 -19.96 1.57
C GLU A 122 -6.44 -20.86 2.49
N ASN A 123 -5.14 -21.00 2.16
CA ASN A 123 -4.17 -21.85 2.86
C ASN A 123 -3.57 -21.19 4.13
N LEU A 124 -4.21 -20.14 4.65
CA LEU A 124 -3.81 -19.53 5.92
C LEU A 124 -4.14 -20.43 7.11
N SER A 125 -3.26 -20.45 8.10
CA SER A 125 -3.54 -21.08 9.39
C SER A 125 -4.77 -20.44 10.05
N SER A 126 -5.41 -21.15 10.98
CA SER A 126 -6.63 -20.63 11.65
C SER A 126 -6.36 -19.34 12.45
N SER A 127 -5.17 -19.19 13.02
CA SER A 127 -4.75 -17.97 13.71
C SER A 127 -4.52 -16.82 12.74
N ASP A 128 -3.83 -17.05 11.62
CA ASP A 128 -3.55 -16.01 10.63
C ASP A 128 -4.83 -15.54 9.96
N ARG A 129 -5.76 -16.46 9.70
CA ARG A 129 -7.09 -16.15 9.19
C ARG A 129 -7.84 -15.19 10.09
N ARG A 130 -7.86 -15.46 11.41
CA ARG A 130 -8.51 -14.58 12.39
C ARG A 130 -7.84 -13.21 12.48
N LEU A 131 -6.50 -13.19 12.41
CA LEU A 131 -5.73 -11.96 12.45
C LEU A 131 -5.99 -11.09 11.22
N TYR A 132 -5.92 -11.69 10.03
CA TYR A 132 -6.20 -11.02 8.77
C TYR A 132 -7.64 -10.50 8.72
N GLN A 133 -8.61 -11.28 9.19
CA GLN A 133 -10.01 -10.87 9.28
C GLN A 133 -10.19 -9.66 10.21
N ARG A 134 -9.49 -9.62 11.35
CA ARG A 134 -9.50 -8.45 12.25
C ARG A 134 -8.93 -7.21 11.60
N ILE A 135 -7.81 -7.34 10.88
CA ILE A 135 -7.22 -6.24 10.13
C ILE A 135 -8.20 -5.76 9.04
N ALA A 136 -8.81 -6.67 8.27
CA ALA A 136 -9.80 -6.30 7.28
C ALA A 136 -10.99 -5.53 7.90
N TYR A 137 -11.53 -6.00 9.02
CA TYR A 137 -12.63 -5.30 9.71
C TYR A 137 -12.25 -3.92 10.24
N ARG A 138 -11.00 -3.73 10.64
CA ARG A 138 -10.53 -2.44 11.16
C ARG A 138 -10.32 -1.40 10.05
N GLN A 139 -9.83 -1.82 8.89
CA GLN A 139 -9.12 -0.89 7.98
C GLN A 139 -9.18 -1.27 6.50
N ILE A 140 -10.08 -2.18 6.10
CA ILE A 140 -10.38 -2.34 4.68
C ILE A 140 -10.87 -0.99 4.11
N LEU A 141 -10.31 -0.57 2.98
CA LEU A 141 -10.61 0.72 2.35
C LEU A 141 -10.38 1.92 3.32
N SER A 142 -9.26 1.92 4.04
CA SER A 142 -8.85 3.01 4.94
C SER A 142 -8.88 4.39 4.26
N GLN A 143 -9.00 5.47 5.06
CA GLN A 143 -8.99 6.84 4.55
C GLN A 143 -7.72 7.13 3.75
N ALA A 144 -6.58 6.66 4.28
CA ALA A 144 -5.30 6.78 3.63
C ALA A 144 -5.32 6.13 2.24
N MET A 145 -5.88 4.92 2.11
CA MET A 145 -5.99 4.24 0.81
C MET A 145 -6.86 5.03 -0.16
N LEU A 146 -8.04 5.50 0.27
CA LEU A 146 -8.94 6.28 -0.58
C LEU A 146 -8.29 7.57 -1.09
N MET A 147 -7.56 8.25 -0.20
CA MET A 147 -6.85 9.47 -0.56
C MET A 147 -5.72 9.22 -1.56
N ARG A 148 -4.99 8.10 -1.42
CA ARG A 148 -3.97 7.70 -2.41
C ARG A 148 -4.59 7.49 -3.80
N VAL A 149 -5.73 6.80 -3.87
CA VAL A 149 -6.45 6.57 -5.14
C VAL A 149 -6.90 7.89 -5.75
N TYR A 150 -7.44 8.81 -4.95
CA TYR A 150 -7.86 10.12 -5.42
C TYR A 150 -6.69 10.96 -5.97
N LEU A 151 -5.62 11.09 -5.18
CA LEU A 151 -4.44 11.88 -5.58
C LEU A 151 -3.76 11.31 -6.83
N LEU A 152 -3.71 9.99 -6.95
CA LEU A 152 -3.18 9.33 -8.15
C LEU A 152 -4.01 9.69 -9.39
N ARG A 153 -5.34 9.64 -9.29
CA ARG A 153 -6.23 10.01 -10.39
C ARG A 153 -6.05 11.48 -10.80
N GLU A 154 -5.89 12.39 -9.84
CA GLU A 154 -5.67 13.81 -10.13
C GLU A 154 -4.30 14.06 -10.76
N MET A 155 -3.24 13.40 -10.29
CA MET A 155 -1.91 13.49 -10.89
C MET A 155 -1.92 13.00 -12.35
N LEU A 156 -2.64 11.90 -12.60
CA LEU A 156 -2.80 11.32 -13.92
C LEU A 156 -3.52 12.22 -14.92
N LYS A 157 -4.63 12.83 -14.49
CA LYS A 157 -5.34 13.81 -15.32
C LYS A 157 -4.41 14.95 -15.75
N ARG A 158 -3.56 15.45 -14.83
CA ARG A 158 -2.61 16.53 -15.14
C ARG A 158 -1.51 16.13 -16.12
N LEU A 159 -1.07 14.87 -16.08
CA LEU A 159 -0.05 14.35 -16.99
C LEU A 159 -0.60 14.13 -18.41
N ILE A 160 -1.84 13.67 -18.54
CA ILE A 160 -2.48 13.39 -19.83
C ILE A 160 -2.99 14.66 -20.52
N LEU A 161 -3.34 15.71 -19.75
CA LEU A 161 -3.81 17.00 -20.29
C LEU A 161 -2.67 17.98 -20.62
N ARG A 162 -1.41 17.54 -20.59
CA ARG A 162 -0.23 18.27 -21.06
C ARG A 162 0.21 17.71 -22.41
#